data_AF-D6RNZ1-F1
#
_entry.id   AF-D6RNZ1-F1
#
_cell.length_a   1.000
_cell.length_b   1.000
_cell.length_c   1.000
_cell.angle_alpha   90.00
_cell.angle_beta   90.00
_cell.angle_gamma   90.00
#
_symmetry.space_group_name_H-M   'P 1'
#
loop_
_entity.id
_entity.type
_entity.pdbx_description
1 polymer ?
#
loop_
_entity_poly.entity_id
_entity_poly.type
_entity_poly.pdbx_seq_one_letter_code
_entity_poly.pdbx_strand_id
1 'polypeptide(L)'
;MGPFFVFNLHIYPAHKLIQHGPYCIVRHPSYFALLFILTGACLNLLAEGSLFFSSGLLACEAGRIGVGLMIGSVAATTVGLIVGIEKEEELLEREFKDEWRGYTKRVPYRIIPFVF
;
A
#
# COMPACT_ATOMS: atom_id res chain seq x y z
N MET A 1 -12.86 8.42 -2.51
CA MET A 1 -12.65 7.88 -1.15
C MET A 1 -14.01 7.88 -0.47
N GLY A 2 -14.71 6.75 -0.50
CA GLY A 2 -16.08 6.61 -0.03
C GLY A 2 -16.17 6.03 1.39
N PRO A 3 -17.40 5.88 1.95
CA PRO A 3 -17.66 5.59 3.37
C PRO A 3 -17.18 4.23 3.89
N PHE A 4 -16.43 3.47 3.10
CA PHE A 4 -15.95 2.12 3.43
C PHE A 4 -14.44 2.05 3.73
N PHE A 5 -13.73 3.18 3.70
CA PHE A 5 -12.32 3.20 4.10
C PHE A 5 -12.23 3.31 5.62
N VAL A 6 -12.14 2.17 6.30
CA VAL A 6 -11.99 2.11 7.76
C VAL A 6 -10.67 1.40 8.08
N PHE A 7 -9.81 2.05 8.85
CA PHE A 7 -8.51 1.52 9.28
C PHE A 7 -8.63 0.44 10.38
N ASN A 8 -9.85 0.22 10.88
CA ASN A 8 -10.18 -0.75 11.91
C ASN A 8 -10.89 -1.96 11.28
N LEU A 9 -10.33 -3.13 11.50
CA LEU A 9 -10.76 -4.44 10.99
C LEU A 9 -12.03 -4.95 11.71
N HIS A 10 -13.09 -4.14 11.75
CA HIS A 10 -14.38 -4.52 12.28
C HIS A 10 -15.29 -5.00 11.15
N ILE A 11 -15.42 -6.32 11.03
CA ILE A 11 -16.34 -6.97 10.10
C ILE A 11 -17.76 -6.66 10.58
N TYR A 12 -18.42 -5.67 9.97
CA TYR A 12 -19.86 -5.51 10.12
C TYR A 12 -20.58 -6.65 9.35
N PRO A 13 -21.68 -7.21 9.87
CA PRO A 13 -22.41 -8.35 9.28
C PRO A 13 -23.07 -8.08 7.91
N ALA A 14 -22.74 -6.95 7.26
CA ALA A 14 -23.21 -6.55 5.95
C ALA A 14 -22.09 -6.02 5.04
N HIS A 15 -20.85 -6.48 5.21
CA HIS A 15 -19.80 -6.18 4.23
C HIS A 15 -20.18 -6.79 2.89
N LYS A 16 -20.37 -5.94 1.88
CA LYS A 16 -20.52 -6.34 0.48
C LYS A 16 -19.16 -6.22 -0.20
N LEU A 17 -18.82 -7.20 -1.03
CA LEU A 17 -17.61 -7.12 -1.85
C LEU A 17 -17.77 -5.99 -2.88
N ILE A 18 -16.96 -4.95 -2.75
CA ILE A 18 -16.96 -3.80 -3.67
C ILE A 18 -16.15 -4.18 -4.91
N GLN A 19 -16.79 -4.17 -6.08
CA GLN A 19 -16.16 -4.56 -7.35
C GLN A 19 -16.25 -3.48 -8.44
N HIS A 20 -16.70 -2.28 -8.07
CA HIS A 20 -16.93 -1.16 -8.99
C HIS A 20 -15.92 -0.03 -8.75
N GLY A 21 -15.67 0.78 -9.79
CA GLY A 21 -14.65 1.83 -9.76
C GLY A 21 -13.24 1.25 -9.87
N PRO A 22 -12.23 1.76 -9.13
CA PRO A 22 -10.84 1.28 -9.27
C PRO A 22 -10.66 -0.22 -8.91
N TYR A 23 -11.59 -0.77 -8.13
CA TYR A 23 -11.64 -2.19 -7.78
C TYR A 23 -11.94 -3.12 -8.98
N CYS A 24 -12.46 -2.61 -10.11
CA CYS A 24 -12.62 -3.44 -11.31
C CYS A 24 -11.31 -3.63 -12.10
N ILE A 25 -10.27 -2.86 -11.77
CA ILE A 25 -8.96 -2.89 -12.46
C ILE A 25 -7.92 -3.62 -11.61
N VAL A 26 -7.87 -3.31 -10.31
CA VAL A 26 -6.91 -3.89 -9.36
C VAL A 26 -7.64 -4.22 -8.07
N ARG A 27 -7.28 -5.34 -7.43
CA ARG A 27 -7.92 -5.76 -6.18
C ARG A 27 -7.66 -4.80 -5.02
N HIS A 28 -6.46 -4.21 -4.99
CA HIS A 28 -5.97 -3.38 -3.90
C HIS A 28 -5.53 -1.99 -4.39
N PRO A 29 -6.45 -1.14 -4.90
CA PRO A 29 -6.09 0.16 -5.45
C PRO A 29 -5.51 1.12 -4.39
N SER A 30 -5.92 0.97 -3.13
CA SER A 30 -5.37 1.74 -2.01
C SER A 30 -3.89 1.41 -1.76
N TYR A 31 -3.51 0.15 -1.89
CA TYR A 31 -2.12 -0.30 -1.75
C TYR A 31 -1.25 0.22 -2.91
N PHE A 32 -1.80 0.28 -4.12
CA PHE A 32 -1.14 0.90 -5.26
C PHE A 32 -0.86 2.39 -5.03
N ALA A 33 -1.86 3.13 -4.54
CA ALA A 33 -1.69 4.53 -4.18
C ALA A 33 -0.63 4.73 -3.08
N LEU A 34 -0.62 3.85 -2.08
CA LEU A 34 0.35 3.90 -0.99
C LEU A 34 1.78 3.60 -1.48
N LEU A 35 1.98 2.62 -2.36
CA LEU A 35 3.27 2.39 -3.02
C LEU A 35 3.75 3.63 -3.79
N PHE A 36 2.86 4.31 -4.50
CA PHE A 36 3.20 5.56 -5.20
C PHE A 36 3.63 6.67 -4.24
N ILE A 37 2.94 6.81 -3.11
CA ILE A 37 3.30 7.79 -2.07
C ILE A 37 4.67 7.46 -1.47
N LEU A 38 4.92 6.18 -1.13
CA LEU A 38 6.21 5.75 -0.58
C LEU A 38 7.35 5.95 -1.58
N THR A 39 7.12 5.64 -2.85
CA THR A 39 8.09 5.87 -3.92
C THR A 39 8.38 7.36 -4.10
N GLY A 40 7.34 8.19 -4.09
CA GLY A 40 7.49 9.66 -4.14
C GLY A 40 8.25 10.20 -2.94
N ALA A 41 8.02 9.66 -1.74
CA ALA A 41 8.75 10.04 -0.54
C ALA A 41 10.24 9.69 -0.65
N CYS A 42 10.58 8.49 -1.17
CA CYS A 42 11.96 8.09 -1.44
C CYS A 42 12.62 8.98 -2.50
N LEU A 43 11.92 9.28 -3.61
CA LEU A 43 12.43 10.14 -4.67
C LEU A 43 12.66 11.58 -4.17
N ASN A 44 11.76 12.12 -3.36
CA ASN A 44 11.93 13.43 -2.74
C ASN A 44 13.09 13.46 -1.74
N LEU A 45 13.44 12.31 -1.14
CA LEU A 45 14.62 12.19 -0.28
C LEU A 45 15.93 12.16 -1.09
N LEU A 46 15.92 11.52 -2.27
CA LEU A 46 17.08 11.31 -3.14
C LEU A 46 17.31 12.44 -4.16
N ALA A 47 16.32 13.31 -4.38
CA ALA A 47 16.43 14.41 -5.32
C ALA A 47 17.45 15.46 -4.87
N GLU A 48 18.30 15.90 -5.80
CA GLU A 48 19.44 16.83 -5.56
C GLU A 48 19.02 18.24 -5.09
N GLY A 49 17.73 18.56 -5.02
CA GLY A 49 17.16 19.79 -4.45
C GLY A 49 16.33 19.59 -3.18
N SER A 50 16.38 18.38 -2.60
CA SER A 50 15.68 18.07 -1.36
C SER A 50 16.19 18.94 -0.22
N LEU A 51 15.29 19.35 0.69
CA LEU A 51 15.65 20.09 1.91
C LEU A 51 16.79 19.41 2.69
N PHE A 52 16.94 18.08 2.60
CA PHE A 52 18.03 17.32 3.25
C PHE A 52 19.41 17.56 2.62
N PHE A 53 19.47 17.81 1.31
CA PHE A 53 20.73 18.08 0.59
C PHE A 53 21.14 19.55 0.75
N SER A 54 20.19 20.49 0.64
CA SER A 54 20.47 21.93 0.79
C SER A 54 20.69 22.40 2.23
N SER A 55 20.28 21.65 3.25
CA SER A 55 20.40 22.07 4.67
C SER A 55 21.71 21.65 5.36
N GLY A 56 22.58 20.87 4.70
CA GLY A 56 23.81 20.36 5.32
C GLY A 56 23.58 19.26 6.37
N LEU A 57 22.35 18.77 6.54
CA LEU A 57 22.03 17.69 7.50
C LEU A 57 22.78 16.39 7.18
N LEU A 58 23.03 16.08 5.90
CA LEU A 58 23.81 14.90 5.48
C LEU A 58 25.29 14.97 5.90
N ALA A 59 25.83 16.16 6.18
CA ALA A 59 27.18 16.33 6.71
C ALA A 59 27.28 15.95 8.20
N CYS A 60 26.16 16.00 8.93
CA CYS A 60 26.08 15.57 10.31
C CYS A 60 25.78 14.06 10.42
N GLU A 61 26.42 13.39 11.39
CA GLU A 61 26.15 11.98 11.71
C GLU A 61 24.66 11.74 12.02
N ALA A 62 24.02 12.69 12.73
CA ALA A 62 22.60 12.62 13.09
C ALA A 62 21.67 12.65 11.85
N GLY A 63 22.02 13.38 10.80
CA GLY A 63 21.20 13.43 9.57
C GLY A 63 21.33 12.15 8.75
N ARG A 64 22.52 11.54 8.70
CA ARG A 64 22.71 10.22 8.08
C ARG A 64 21.89 9.13 8.79
N ILE A 65 21.84 9.16 10.12
CA ILE A 65 21.00 8.25 10.90
C ILE A 65 19.51 8.52 10.64
N GLY A 66 19.09 9.78 10.61
CA GLY A 66 17.70 10.17 10.33
C GLY A 66 17.22 9.69 8.95
N VAL A 67 18.06 9.83 7.92
CA VAL A 67 17.79 9.32 6.56
C VAL A 67 17.72 7.79 6.55
N GLY A 68 18.65 7.11 7.22
CA GLY A 68 18.63 5.66 7.35
C GLY A 68 17.36 5.14 8.04
N LEU A 69 16.91 5.80 9.10
CA LEU A 69 15.66 5.47 9.80
C LEU A 69 14.41 5.72 8.94
N MET A 70 14.40 6.80 8.15
CA MET A 70 13.33 7.10 7.18
C MET A 70 13.24 6.04 6.09
N ILE A 71 14.38 5.66 5.49
CA ILE A 71 14.40 4.59 4.48
C ILE A 71 13.98 3.25 5.09
N GLY A 72 14.50 2.95 6.29
CA GLY A 72 14.16 1.73 7.02
C GLY A 72 12.67 1.64 7.38
N SER A 73 12.05 2.74 7.81
CA SER A 73 10.62 2.77 8.13
C SER A 73 9.75 2.60 6.87
N VAL A 74 10.10 3.26 5.76
CA VAL A 74 9.42 3.08 4.46
C VAL A 74 9.54 1.62 3.98
N ALA A 75 10.72 1.02 4.08
CA ALA A 75 10.92 -0.38 3.72
C ALA A 75 10.09 -1.32 4.62
N ALA A 76 10.10 -1.10 5.93
CA ALA A 76 9.32 -1.89 6.88
C ALA A 76 7.81 -1.78 6.63
N THR A 77 7.29 -0.58 6.37
CA THR A 77 5.88 -0.38 5.99
C THR A 77 5.56 -1.10 4.69
N THR A 78 6.42 -1.02 3.68
CA THR A 78 6.21 -1.72 2.39
C THR A 78 6.11 -3.23 2.58
N VAL A 79 7.03 -3.83 3.35
CA VAL A 79 7.00 -5.27 3.65
C VAL A 79 5.75 -5.65 4.46
N GLY A 80 5.40 -4.85 5.46
CA GLY A 80 4.20 -5.07 6.27
C GLY A 80 2.91 -5.05 5.45
N LEU A 81 2.83 -4.20 4.43
CA LEU A 81 1.69 -4.15 3.51
C LEU A 81 1.61 -5.41 2.64
N ILE A 82 2.72 -5.91 2.11
CA ILE A 82 2.74 -7.14 1.29
C ILE A 82 2.23 -8.33 2.11
N VAL A 83 2.74 -8.49 3.33
CA VAL A 83 2.28 -9.55 4.26
C VAL A 83 0.82 -9.34 4.68
N GLY A 84 0.39 -8.09 4.83
CA GLY A 84 -0.98 -7.74 5.16
C GLY A 84 -1.98 -8.13 4.06
N ILE A 85 -1.61 -7.95 2.79
CA ILE A 85 -2.46 -8.29 1.65
C ILE A 85 -2.80 -9.78 1.64
N GLU A 86 -1.82 -10.65 1.84
CA GLU A 86 -2.08 -12.10 1.84
C GLU A 86 -3.11 -12.49 2.90
N LYS A 87 -2.97 -11.94 4.12
CA LYS A 87 -3.92 -12.16 5.21
C LYS A 87 -5.30 -11.59 4.92
N GLU A 88 -5.36 -10.43 4.27
CA GLU A 88 -6.62 -9.81 3.85
C GLU A 88 -7.31 -10.65 2.77
N GLU A 89 -6.58 -11.14 1.76
CA GLU A 89 -7.12 -12.01 0.73
C GLU A 89 -7.61 -13.34 1.29
N GLU A 90 -6.90 -13.93 2.26
CA GLU A 90 -7.34 -15.14 2.97
C GLU A 90 -8.64 -14.91 3.75
N LEU A 91 -8.75 -13.76 4.43
CA LEU A 91 -9.97 -13.39 5.15
C LEU A 91 -11.15 -13.19 4.18
N LEU A 92 -10.91 -12.47 3.07
CA LEU A 92 -11.92 -12.24 2.04
C LEU A 92 -12.35 -13.55 1.36
N GLU A 93 -11.42 -14.48 1.12
CA GLU A 93 -11.75 -15.81 0.61
C GLU A 93 -12.59 -16.62 1.61
N ARG A 94 -12.29 -16.53 2.90
CA ARG A 94 -13.05 -17.24 3.94
C ARG A 94 -14.47 -16.72 4.08
N GLU A 95 -14.65 -15.41 4.03
CA GLU A 95 -15.96 -14.74 4.20
C GLU A 95 -16.82 -14.84 2.93
N PHE A 96 -16.27 -14.48 1.75
CA PHE A 96 -17.03 -14.36 0.50
C PHE A 96 -16.94 -15.58 -0.41
N LYS A 97 -16.03 -16.53 -0.15
CA LYS A 97 -15.88 -17.82 -0.84
C LYS A 97 -15.98 -17.72 -2.37
N ASP A 98 -17.07 -18.21 -2.95
CA ASP A 98 -17.28 -18.27 -4.40
C ASP A 98 -17.38 -16.88 -5.05
N GLU A 99 -17.87 -15.88 -4.32
CA GLU A 99 -17.94 -14.51 -4.82
C GLU A 99 -16.53 -13.92 -4.98
N TRP A 100 -15.65 -14.16 -4.00
CA TRP A 100 -14.23 -13.78 -4.06
C TRP A 100 -13.51 -14.52 -5.18
N ARG A 101 -13.74 -15.83 -5.34
CA ARG A 101 -13.17 -16.63 -6.44
C ARG A 101 -13.63 -16.15 -7.82
N GLY A 102 -14.88 -15.71 -7.94
CA GLY A 102 -15.39 -15.09 -9.16
C GLY A 102 -14.74 -13.73 -9.43
N TYR A 103 -14.50 -12.94 -8.39
CA TYR A 103 -13.84 -11.65 -8.48
C TYR A 103 -12.36 -11.76 -8.85
N THR A 104 -11.58 -12.66 -8.23
CA THR A 104 -10.15 -12.86 -8.54
C THR A 104 -9.92 -13.34 -9.98
N LYS A 105 -10.88 -14.08 -10.56
CA LYS A 105 -10.86 -14.44 -11.99
C LYS A 105 -11.10 -13.24 -12.91
N ARG A 106 -11.97 -12.30 -12.52
CA ARG A 106 -12.24 -11.08 -13.30
C ARG A 106 -11.12 -10.05 -13.17
N VAL A 107 -10.55 -9.94 -11.97
CA VAL A 107 -9.52 -8.95 -11.61
C VAL A 107 -8.27 -9.68 -11.11
N PRO A 108 -7.41 -10.17 -12.01
CA PRO A 108 -6.23 -10.93 -11.62
C PRO A 108 -5.18 -10.07 -10.91
N TYR A 109 -5.14 -8.76 -11.19
CA TYR A 109 -4.11 -7.86 -10.68
C TYR A 109 -4.30 -7.54 -9.20
N ARG A 110 -3.29 -7.82 -8.38
CA ARG A 110 -3.32 -7.52 -6.93
C ARG A 110 -3.12 -6.03 -6.68
N ILE A 111 -1.96 -5.51 -7.03
CA ILE A 111 -1.53 -4.14 -6.69
C ILE A 111 -1.13 -3.36 -7.94
N ILE A 112 -0.28 -3.94 -8.78
CA ILE A 112 0.21 -3.27 -9.98
C ILE A 112 -0.56 -3.84 -11.18
N PRO A 113 -1.27 -2.99 -11.96
CA PRO A 113 -1.88 -3.47 -13.19
C PRO A 113 -0.80 -4.01 -14.13
N PHE A 114 -1.06 -5.15 -14.78
CA PHE A 114 -0.13 -5.86 -15.69
C PHE A 114 1.03 -6.63 -15.03
N VAL A 115 1.11 -6.69 -13.70
CA VAL A 115 2.03 -7.59 -12.97
C VAL A 115 1.20 -8.57 -12.15
N PHE A 116 1.45 -9.87 -12.35
CA PHE A 116 0.70 -10.98 -11.73
C PHE A 116 1.25 -11.35 -10.36
#